data_AF-A0A6L9ZVE1-F1
#
_entry.id   AF-A0A6L9ZVE1-F1
#
_cell.length_a   1.000
_cell.length_b   1.000
_cell.length_c   1.000
_cell.angle_alpha   90.00
_cell.angle_beta   90.00
_cell.angle_gamma   90.00
#
_symmetry.space_group_name_H-M   'P 1'
#
loop_
_entity.id
_entity.type
_entity.pdbx_description
1 polymer ?
#
loop_
_entity_poly.entity_id
_entity_poly.type
_entity_poly.pdbx_seq_one_letter_code
_entity_poly.pdbx_strand_id
1 'polypeptide(L)'
;MRENSKGIDLGLLYYAVTSDGEFIETPKFFRKSENSLSKLQVRLAKKSKHSQGWKILKDKIARLHQLIARQRFDWQFKLAYHLFSDVSAIFLEDLHIANLVRRCQAKLGKNRQFLPNGQSAKSGLNKSLQDAAFGQFIQVLEYVAWKLGKKIIKVDPKGTSQYCWECLNKVSKSLSERWHSCPKCGQELDRDYNSALLIQKIGLLSTQGEDITSVKTAVKASLAEESLALP
;
A
#
# COMPACT_ATOMS: atom_id res chain seq x y z
N MET A 1 -21.22 14.80 1.83
CA MET A 1 -19.76 14.75 1.57
C MET A 1 -19.17 13.36 1.77
N ARG A 2 -19.46 12.63 2.87
CA ARG A 2 -18.96 11.24 3.07
C ARG A 2 -19.35 10.28 1.96
N GLU A 3 -20.61 10.31 1.53
CA GLU A 3 -21.18 9.39 0.52
C GLU A 3 -20.60 9.53 -0.90
N ASN A 4 -19.84 10.60 -1.20
CA ASN A 4 -19.25 10.82 -2.53
C ASN A 4 -17.71 10.71 -2.53
N SER A 5 -17.17 10.00 -1.55
CA SER A 5 -15.73 9.84 -1.37
C SER A 5 -15.38 8.50 -0.73
N LYS A 6 -14.13 8.03 -0.86
CA LYS A 6 -13.69 6.73 -0.34
C LYS A 6 -12.29 6.83 0.23
N GLY A 7 -12.06 6.30 1.44
CA GLY A 7 -10.71 6.07 1.96
C GLY A 7 -10.22 4.69 1.55
N ILE A 8 -8.94 4.58 1.21
CA ILE A 8 -8.32 3.32 0.80
C ILE A 8 -7.02 3.10 1.58
N ASP A 9 -6.95 1.95 2.27
CA ASP A 9 -5.73 1.42 2.86
C ASP A 9 -5.10 0.38 1.92
N LEU A 10 -3.82 0.52 1.59
CA LEU A 10 -3.11 -0.38 0.67
C LEU A 10 -2.24 -1.38 1.43
N GLY A 11 -2.41 -2.67 1.15
CA GLY A 11 -1.79 -3.74 1.91
C GLY A 11 -1.34 -4.94 1.07
N LEU A 12 -0.57 -5.84 1.69
CA LEU A 12 -0.16 -7.10 1.03
C LEU A 12 -1.13 -8.25 1.26
N LEU A 13 -1.86 -8.24 2.39
CA LEU A 13 -2.88 -9.25 2.69
C LEU A 13 -4.06 -9.06 1.73
N TYR A 14 -4.65 -7.87 1.78
CA TYR A 14 -5.56 -7.33 0.77
C TYR A 14 -4.86 -6.17 0.09
N TYR A 15 -4.93 -6.13 -1.24
CA TYR A 15 -4.33 -5.09 -2.05
C TYR A 15 -4.79 -3.70 -1.64
N ALA A 16 -6.09 -3.59 -1.42
CA ALA A 16 -6.79 -2.40 -1.00
C ALA A 16 -7.95 -2.81 -0.09
N VAL A 17 -8.14 -2.09 1.01
CA VAL A 17 -9.34 -2.12 1.85
C VAL A 17 -9.96 -0.74 1.82
N THR A 18 -11.27 -0.68 1.59
CA THR A 18 -11.97 0.58 1.37
C THR A 18 -12.89 0.94 2.53
N SER A 19 -13.16 2.23 2.70
CA SER A 19 -14.02 2.75 3.78
C SER A 19 -15.50 2.38 3.64
N ASP A 20 -15.92 1.89 2.47
CA ASP A 20 -17.24 1.31 2.21
C ASP A 20 -17.28 -0.23 2.40
N GLY A 21 -16.18 -0.82 2.85
CA GLY A 21 -16.13 -2.23 3.31
C GLY A 21 -15.72 -3.25 2.25
N GLU A 22 -15.14 -2.82 1.13
CA GLU A 22 -14.60 -3.73 0.11
C GLU A 22 -13.17 -4.15 0.46
N PHE A 23 -12.89 -5.46 0.32
CA PHE A 23 -11.57 -6.06 0.51
C PHE A 23 -11.08 -6.65 -0.81
N ILE A 24 -10.13 -5.97 -1.45
CA ILE A 24 -9.62 -6.35 -2.77
C ILE A 24 -8.40 -7.26 -2.61
N GLU A 25 -8.43 -8.44 -3.22
CA GLU A 25 -7.31 -9.39 -3.14
C GLU A 25 -6.07 -8.93 -3.91
N THR A 26 -4.88 -9.25 -3.38
CA THR A 26 -3.62 -9.02 -4.07
C THR A 26 -3.42 -10.01 -5.22
N PRO A 27 -3.30 -9.53 -6.48
CA PRO A 27 -3.02 -10.42 -7.60
C PRO A 27 -1.58 -10.91 -7.54
N LYS A 28 -1.38 -12.22 -7.68
CA LYS A 28 -0.07 -12.87 -7.56
C LYS A 28 0.56 -13.18 -8.93
N PHE A 29 0.62 -12.19 -9.83
CA PHE A 29 1.05 -12.38 -11.23
C PHE A 29 2.48 -12.90 -11.35
N PHE A 30 3.43 -12.30 -10.62
CA PHE A 30 4.81 -12.76 -10.62
C PHE A 30 4.93 -14.17 -10.04
N ARG A 31 4.25 -14.45 -8.93
CA ARG A 31 4.29 -15.77 -8.27
C ARG A 31 3.81 -16.89 -9.18
N LYS A 32 2.74 -16.66 -9.93
CA LYS A 32 2.23 -17.62 -10.94
C LYS A 32 3.29 -17.95 -12.01
N SER A 33 4.13 -16.98 -12.36
CA SER A 33 5.16 -17.12 -13.41
C SER A 33 6.55 -17.50 -12.86
N GLU A 34 6.72 -17.58 -11.55
CA GLU A 34 8.01 -17.71 -10.86
C GLU A 34 8.76 -19.00 -11.25
N ASN A 35 8.06 -20.12 -11.28
CA ASN A 35 8.66 -21.42 -11.63
C ASN A 35 9.18 -21.42 -13.08
N SER A 36 8.36 -20.93 -14.02
CA SER A 36 8.74 -20.79 -15.43
C SER A 36 9.94 -19.86 -15.60
N LEU A 37 9.95 -18.73 -14.90
CA LEU A 37 11.06 -17.78 -14.93
C LEU A 37 12.35 -18.39 -14.37
N SER A 38 12.27 -19.08 -13.23
CA SER A 38 13.40 -19.77 -12.61
C SER A 38 14.02 -20.82 -13.53
N LYS A 39 13.17 -21.66 -14.16
CA LYS A 39 13.63 -22.67 -15.14
C LYS A 39 14.36 -22.03 -16.33
N LEU A 40 13.85 -20.92 -16.86
CA LEU A 40 14.50 -20.20 -17.96
C LEU A 40 15.84 -19.58 -17.52
N GLN A 41 15.91 -19.00 -16.32
CA GLN A 41 17.13 -18.42 -15.77
C GLN A 41 18.22 -19.47 -15.53
N VAL A 42 17.88 -20.64 -14.98
CA VAL A 42 18.82 -21.76 -14.81
C VAL A 42 19.34 -22.25 -16.17
N ARG A 43 18.46 -22.36 -17.18
CA ARG A 43 18.89 -22.73 -18.55
C ARG A 43 19.81 -21.69 -19.17
N LEU A 44 19.52 -20.40 -18.98
CA LEU A 44 20.34 -19.30 -19.49
C LEU A 44 21.75 -19.31 -18.88
N ALA A 45 21.85 -19.55 -17.56
CA ALA A 45 23.13 -19.60 -16.83
C ALA A 45 24.10 -20.67 -17.36
N LYS A 46 23.57 -21.75 -17.94
CA LYS A 46 24.35 -22.84 -18.55
C LYS A 46 24.78 -22.54 -20.00
N LYS A 47 24.39 -21.40 -20.59
CA LYS A 47 24.74 -21.06 -21.98
C LYS A 47 25.93 -20.11 -22.03
N SER A 48 26.80 -20.33 -23.03
CA SER A 48 27.85 -19.36 -23.36
C SER A 48 27.22 -18.01 -23.70
N LYS A 49 27.71 -16.96 -23.05
CA LYS A 49 27.21 -15.59 -23.21
C LYS A 49 27.29 -15.19 -24.69
N HIS A 50 26.27 -14.50 -25.19
CA HIS A 50 26.15 -14.07 -26.60
C HIS A 50 25.97 -15.18 -27.65
N SER A 51 26.01 -16.47 -27.28
CA SER A 51 25.61 -17.55 -28.20
C SER A 51 24.16 -17.39 -28.67
N GLN A 52 23.81 -17.99 -29.81
CA GLN A 52 22.45 -17.90 -30.35
C GLN A 52 21.40 -18.42 -29.36
N GLY A 53 21.68 -19.55 -28.69
CA GLY A 53 20.82 -20.09 -27.65
C GLY A 53 20.69 -19.18 -26.42
N TRP A 54 21.75 -18.46 -26.05
CA TRP A 54 21.70 -17.46 -24.97
C TRP A 54 20.80 -16.28 -25.34
N LYS A 55 20.93 -15.75 -26.57
CA LYS A 55 20.09 -14.64 -27.07
C LYS A 55 18.60 -15.02 -27.07
N ILE A 56 18.27 -16.22 -27.56
CA ILE A 56 16.89 -16.74 -27.59
C ILE A 56 16.31 -16.85 -26.17
N LEU A 57 17.05 -17.42 -25.22
CA LEU A 57 16.57 -17.57 -23.84
C LEU A 57 16.42 -16.22 -23.14
N LYS A 58 17.34 -15.28 -23.39
CA LYS A 58 17.23 -13.90 -22.87
C LYS A 58 15.96 -13.22 -23.38
N ASP A 59 15.64 -13.35 -24.66
CA ASP A 59 14.40 -12.80 -25.24
C ASP A 59 13.15 -13.42 -24.60
N LYS A 60 13.13 -14.75 -24.43
CA LYS A 60 12.02 -15.44 -23.74
C LYS A 60 11.80 -14.94 -22.32
N ILE A 61 12.88 -14.72 -21.57
CA ILE A 61 12.81 -14.16 -20.21
C ILE A 61 12.25 -12.73 -20.25
N ALA A 62 12.73 -11.89 -21.18
CA ALA A 62 12.24 -10.53 -21.34
C ALA A 62 10.75 -10.48 -21.68
N ARG A 63 10.28 -11.32 -22.61
CA ARG A 63 8.86 -11.45 -22.96
C ARG A 63 8.00 -11.87 -21.76
N LEU A 64 8.48 -12.80 -20.94
CA LEU A 64 7.76 -13.23 -19.74
C LEU A 64 7.65 -12.08 -18.72
N HIS A 65 8.73 -11.33 -18.50
CA HIS A 65 8.67 -10.12 -17.66
C HIS A 65 7.68 -9.08 -18.21
N GLN A 66 7.68 -8.86 -19.52
CA GLN A 66 6.75 -7.94 -20.18
C GLN A 66 5.29 -8.38 -20.02
N LEU A 67 5.01 -9.68 -20.12
CA LEU A 67 3.67 -10.23 -19.88
C LEU A 67 3.20 -9.96 -18.44
N ILE A 68 4.04 -10.27 -17.44
CA ILE A 68 3.72 -10.02 -16.02
C ILE A 68 3.44 -8.53 -15.79
N ALA A 69 4.27 -7.65 -16.36
CA ALA A 69 4.08 -6.21 -16.24
C ALA A 69 2.76 -5.74 -16.88
N ARG A 70 2.41 -6.26 -18.06
CA ARG A 70 1.15 -5.93 -18.75
C ARG A 70 -0.08 -6.42 -18.00
N GLN A 71 -0.06 -7.65 -17.50
CA GLN A 71 -1.15 -8.21 -16.70
C GLN A 71 -1.42 -7.39 -15.45
N ARG A 72 -0.35 -6.99 -14.74
CA ARG A 72 -0.46 -6.12 -13.58
C ARG A 72 -1.02 -4.76 -13.92
N PHE A 73 -0.52 -4.14 -14.99
CA PHE A 73 -0.96 -2.82 -15.41
C PHE A 73 -2.43 -2.80 -15.84
N ASP A 74 -2.85 -3.79 -16.62
CA ASP A 74 -4.26 -3.98 -17.01
C ASP A 74 -5.17 -4.13 -15.79
N TRP A 75 -4.79 -4.99 -14.84
CA TRP A 75 -5.54 -5.19 -13.61
C TRP A 75 -5.62 -3.92 -12.76
N GLN A 76 -4.51 -3.17 -12.64
CA GLN A 76 -4.47 -1.90 -11.91
C GLN A 76 -5.39 -0.85 -12.52
N PHE A 77 -5.48 -0.76 -13.85
CA PHE A 77 -6.42 0.13 -14.53
C PHE A 77 -7.86 -0.24 -14.23
N LYS A 78 -8.20 -1.53 -14.36
CA LYS A 78 -9.55 -2.03 -14.06
C LYS A 78 -9.93 -1.72 -12.61
N LEU A 79 -9.01 -1.94 -11.68
CA LEU A 79 -9.22 -1.61 -10.28
C LEU A 79 -9.40 -0.10 -10.07
N ALA A 80 -8.59 0.74 -10.71
CA ALA A 80 -8.72 2.19 -10.58
C ALA A 80 -10.09 2.70 -11.07
N TYR A 81 -10.58 2.22 -12.22
CA TYR A 81 -11.93 2.57 -12.67
C TYR A 81 -13.02 2.05 -11.73
N HIS A 82 -12.86 0.84 -11.20
CA HIS A 82 -13.79 0.26 -10.23
C HIS A 82 -13.88 1.09 -8.95
N LEU A 83 -12.74 1.47 -8.37
CA LEU A 83 -12.69 2.29 -7.15
C LEU A 83 -13.30 3.67 -7.33
N PHE A 84 -13.26 4.21 -8.55
CA PHE A 84 -13.90 5.46 -8.91
C PHE A 84 -15.31 5.28 -9.47
N SER A 85 -15.94 4.10 -9.45
CA SER A 85 -17.23 3.90 -10.12
C SER A 85 -18.36 4.78 -9.55
N ASP A 86 -18.35 5.00 -8.24
CA ASP A 86 -19.43 5.59 -7.44
C ASP A 86 -19.02 6.86 -6.67
N VAL A 87 -17.74 7.22 -6.68
CA VAL A 87 -17.21 8.35 -5.90
C VAL A 87 -16.52 9.40 -6.76
N SER A 88 -16.51 10.64 -6.28
CA SER A 88 -15.80 11.77 -6.92
C SER A 88 -14.39 11.99 -6.39
N ALA A 89 -14.07 11.43 -5.23
CA ALA A 89 -12.79 11.59 -4.56
C ALA A 89 -12.33 10.33 -3.85
N ILE A 90 -11.03 10.04 -3.93
CA ILE A 90 -10.39 8.98 -3.16
C ILE A 90 -9.33 9.58 -2.23
N PHE A 91 -9.30 9.09 -0.99
CA PHE A 91 -8.29 9.38 0.00
C PHE A 91 -7.37 8.17 0.16
N LEU A 92 -6.07 8.38 0.20
CA LEU A 92 -5.08 7.34 0.47
C LEU A 92 -3.89 7.90 1.24
N GLU A 93 -3.10 7.02 1.82
CA GLU A 93 -1.85 7.38 2.47
C GLU A 93 -0.77 7.84 1.48
N ASP A 94 0.00 8.86 1.86
CA ASP A 94 1.22 9.25 1.14
C ASP A 94 2.40 8.32 1.50
N LEU A 95 2.29 7.06 1.06
CA LEU A 95 3.31 6.05 1.34
C LEU A 95 4.56 6.28 0.47
N HIS A 96 5.69 6.52 1.13
CA HIS A 96 7.01 6.46 0.51
C HIS A 96 7.45 5.00 0.24
N ILE A 97 6.86 4.37 -0.77
CA ILE A 97 7.03 2.94 -1.09
C ILE A 97 8.50 2.56 -1.34
N ALA A 98 9.31 3.49 -1.87
CA ALA A 98 10.75 3.28 -2.07
C ALA A 98 11.48 2.92 -0.77
N ASN A 99 11.04 3.47 0.37
CA ASN A 99 11.62 3.17 1.68
C ASN A 99 11.26 1.75 2.15
N LEU A 100 10.05 1.26 1.82
CA LEU A 100 9.57 -0.06 2.22
C LEU A 100 10.40 -1.17 1.55
N VAL A 101 10.71 -1.02 0.27
CA VAL A 101 11.47 -2.03 -0.51
C VAL A 101 12.99 -1.91 -0.37
N ARG A 102 13.50 -0.86 0.30
CA ARG A 102 14.94 -0.62 0.46
C ARG A 102 15.64 -1.82 1.11
N ARG A 103 16.80 -2.22 0.60
CA ARG A 103 17.62 -3.27 1.22
C ARG A 103 18.10 -2.83 2.61
N CYS A 104 18.21 -3.77 3.55
CA CYS A 104 18.80 -3.50 4.85
C CYS A 104 20.27 -3.13 4.66
N GLN A 105 20.73 -2.11 5.38
CA GLN A 105 22.15 -1.74 5.39
C GLN A 105 22.98 -2.88 5.98
N ALA A 106 24.17 -3.10 5.42
CA ALA A 106 25.10 -4.08 5.95
C ALA A 106 25.56 -3.63 7.35
N LYS A 107 25.60 -4.57 8.29
CA LYS A 107 26.13 -4.34 9.65
C LYS A 107 27.52 -4.94 9.73
N LEU A 108 28.52 -4.15 10.09
CA LEU A 108 29.88 -4.62 10.34
C LEU A 108 30.10 -4.78 11.85
N GLY A 109 30.65 -5.91 12.26
CA GLY A 109 31.11 -6.15 13.62
C GLY A 109 32.49 -5.54 13.87
N LYS A 110 32.95 -5.63 15.12
CA LYS A 110 34.25 -5.10 15.57
C LYS A 110 35.43 -5.58 14.70
N ASN A 111 35.35 -6.80 14.16
CA ASN A 111 36.40 -7.40 13.33
C ASN A 111 36.13 -7.29 11.82
N ARG A 112 35.34 -6.31 11.37
CA ARG A 112 34.88 -6.16 9.96
C ARG A 112 34.08 -7.35 9.42
N GLN A 113 33.60 -8.24 10.28
CA GLN A 113 32.71 -9.34 9.89
C GLN A 113 31.29 -8.83 9.63
N PHE A 114 30.58 -9.38 8.65
CA PHE A 114 29.19 -9.04 8.40
C PHE A 114 28.28 -9.68 9.46
N LEU A 115 27.46 -8.87 10.11
CA LEU A 115 26.46 -9.30 11.09
C LEU A 115 25.08 -9.45 10.44
N PRO A 116 24.20 -10.31 10.99
CA PRO A 116 22.81 -10.42 10.55
C PRO A 116 22.10 -9.05 10.60
N ASN A 117 21.49 -8.66 9.47
CA ASN A 117 20.80 -7.38 9.31
C ASN A 117 19.32 -7.53 8.95
N GLY A 118 18.77 -8.75 9.03
CA GLY A 118 17.38 -9.05 8.71
C GLY A 118 17.05 -9.06 7.20
N GLN A 119 18.06 -8.97 6.32
CA GLN A 119 17.83 -8.90 4.86
C GLN A 119 17.15 -10.16 4.29
N SER A 120 17.39 -11.34 4.86
CA SER A 120 16.76 -12.59 4.43
C SER A 120 15.24 -12.53 4.64
N ALA A 121 14.79 -12.22 5.86
CA ALA A 121 13.37 -12.04 6.17
C ALA A 121 12.73 -10.93 5.31
N LYS A 122 13.44 -9.80 5.14
CA LYS A 122 12.96 -8.68 4.30
C LYS A 122 12.86 -9.04 2.82
N SER A 123 13.67 -9.97 2.32
CA SER A 123 13.69 -10.29 0.88
C SER A 123 12.38 -10.89 0.38
N GLY A 124 11.71 -11.73 1.19
CA GLY A 124 10.40 -12.29 0.86
C GLY A 124 9.32 -11.22 0.82
N LEU A 125 9.33 -10.30 1.79
CA LEU A 125 8.44 -9.15 1.84
C LEU A 125 8.65 -8.21 0.64
N ASN A 126 9.91 -7.85 0.35
CA ASN A 126 10.27 -7.01 -0.78
C ASN A 126 9.77 -7.59 -2.10
N LYS A 127 9.82 -8.91 -2.26
CA LYS A 127 9.32 -9.58 -3.45
C LYS A 127 7.81 -9.43 -3.61
N SER A 128 7.05 -9.60 -2.53
CA SER A 128 5.60 -9.37 -2.55
C SER A 128 5.24 -7.90 -2.79
N LEU A 129 5.97 -6.95 -2.20
CA LEU A 129 5.82 -5.52 -2.46
C LEU A 129 6.10 -5.16 -3.93
N GLN A 130 7.11 -5.77 -4.53
CA GLN A 130 7.44 -5.58 -5.95
C GLN A 130 6.37 -6.18 -6.87
N ASP A 131 5.77 -7.31 -6.51
CA ASP A 131 4.67 -7.91 -7.28
C ASP A 131 3.41 -7.03 -7.22
N ALA A 132 3.08 -6.50 -6.03
CA ALA A 132 1.95 -5.61 -5.82
C ALA A 132 2.10 -4.24 -6.54
N ALA A 133 3.33 -3.74 -6.66
CA ALA A 133 3.68 -2.52 -7.38
C ALA A 133 2.80 -1.30 -7.04
N PHE A 134 2.57 -1.04 -5.74
CA PHE A 134 1.71 0.06 -5.27
C PHE A 134 2.08 1.42 -5.88
N GLY A 135 3.37 1.69 -6.12
CA GLY A 135 3.79 2.99 -6.68
C GLY A 135 3.30 3.17 -8.12
N GLN A 136 3.28 2.09 -8.90
CA GLN A 136 2.68 2.07 -10.23
C GLN A 136 1.16 2.23 -10.14
N PHE A 137 0.52 1.58 -9.17
CA PHE A 137 -0.91 1.71 -8.98
C PHE A 137 -1.34 3.13 -8.59
N ILE A 138 -0.62 3.80 -7.70
CA ILE A 138 -0.89 5.20 -7.34
C ILE A 138 -0.83 6.10 -8.59
N GLN A 139 0.17 5.90 -9.46
CA GLN A 139 0.26 6.65 -10.73
C GLN A 139 -0.92 6.35 -11.66
N VAL A 140 -1.34 5.07 -11.77
CA VAL A 140 -2.53 4.68 -12.55
C VAL A 140 -3.79 5.31 -11.98
N LEU A 141 -3.94 5.30 -10.64
CA LEU A 141 -5.07 5.88 -9.94
C LEU A 141 -5.14 7.39 -10.19
N GLU A 142 -4.02 8.11 -10.04
CA GLU A 142 -3.89 9.55 -10.33
C GLU A 142 -4.25 9.88 -11.77
N TYR A 143 -3.78 9.07 -12.73
CA TYR A 143 -4.12 9.23 -14.14
C TYR A 143 -5.61 9.01 -14.41
N VAL A 144 -6.21 7.97 -13.85
CA VAL A 144 -7.65 7.69 -14.01
C VAL A 144 -8.49 8.79 -13.36
N ALA A 145 -8.09 9.27 -12.18
CA ALA A 145 -8.74 10.38 -11.50
C ALA A 145 -8.77 11.64 -12.40
N TRP A 146 -7.60 12.04 -12.93
CA TRP A 146 -7.49 13.16 -13.86
C TRP A 146 -8.39 12.97 -15.09
N LYS A 147 -8.36 11.77 -15.70
CA LYS A 147 -9.16 11.46 -16.90
C LYS A 147 -10.67 11.55 -16.63
N LEU A 148 -11.12 11.19 -15.42
CA LEU A 148 -12.53 11.21 -15.03
C LEU A 148 -12.97 12.56 -14.42
N GLY A 149 -12.07 13.54 -14.28
CA GLY A 149 -12.37 14.80 -13.56
C GLY A 149 -12.56 14.60 -12.05
N LYS A 150 -11.96 13.54 -11.48
CA LYS A 150 -12.07 13.14 -10.08
C LYS A 150 -10.81 13.51 -9.30
N LYS A 151 -10.88 13.45 -7.97
CA LYS A 151 -9.79 13.88 -7.09
C LYS A 151 -9.13 12.73 -6.36
N ILE A 152 -7.83 12.90 -6.13
CA ILE A 152 -7.06 12.10 -5.18
C ILE A 152 -6.48 13.03 -4.15
N ILE A 153 -6.65 12.67 -2.89
CA ILE A 153 -6.15 13.44 -1.75
C ILE A 153 -5.31 12.52 -0.89
N LYS A 154 -4.05 12.91 -0.67
CA LYS A 154 -3.11 12.13 0.12
C LYS A 154 -3.11 12.62 1.57
N VAL A 155 -3.06 11.68 2.51
CA VAL A 155 -2.97 11.95 3.95
C VAL A 155 -1.66 11.44 4.53
N ASP A 156 -1.18 12.01 5.64
CA ASP A 156 0.03 11.54 6.31
C ASP A 156 -0.20 10.09 6.83
N PRO A 157 0.62 9.10 6.40
CA PRO A 157 0.51 7.71 6.88
C PRO A 157 0.82 7.54 8.38
N LYS A 158 1.39 8.53 9.06
CA LYS A 158 1.82 8.36 10.45
C LYS A 158 0.63 8.20 11.40
N GLY A 159 0.49 6.96 11.89
CA GLY A 159 -0.45 6.61 12.96
C GLY A 159 -1.82 6.16 12.47
N THR A 160 -2.10 6.19 11.17
CA THR A 160 -3.36 5.70 10.57
C THR A 160 -3.71 4.28 11.01
N SER A 161 -2.74 3.37 11.06
CA SER A 161 -2.96 1.97 11.47
C SER A 161 -3.10 1.77 13.00
N GLN A 162 -2.84 2.81 13.79
CA GLN A 162 -2.69 2.77 15.25
C GLN A 162 -3.75 3.59 15.98
N TYR A 163 -4.64 4.28 15.26
CA TYR A 163 -5.65 5.16 15.84
C TYR A 163 -7.04 4.67 15.46
N CYS A 164 -7.99 4.83 16.38
CA CYS A 164 -9.38 4.51 16.12
C CYS A 164 -10.00 5.55 15.18
N TRP A 165 -10.71 5.10 14.15
CA TRP A 165 -11.38 5.99 13.21
C TRP A 165 -12.46 6.85 13.89
N GLU A 166 -13.17 6.28 14.87
CA GLU A 166 -14.30 6.92 15.54
C GLU A 166 -13.83 7.98 16.53
N CYS A 167 -13.07 7.58 17.55
CA CYS A 167 -12.73 8.46 18.68
C CYS A 167 -11.29 9.00 18.68
N LEU A 168 -10.48 8.68 17.66
CA LEU A 168 -9.07 9.07 17.53
C LEU A 168 -8.19 8.65 18.73
N ASN A 169 -8.63 7.68 19.55
CA ASN A 169 -7.78 7.11 20.58
C ASN A 169 -6.67 6.26 19.96
N LYS A 170 -5.45 6.38 20.50
CA LYS A 170 -4.33 5.54 20.09
C LYS A 170 -4.50 4.13 20.66
N VAL A 171 -4.46 3.14 19.78
CA VAL A 171 -4.52 1.72 20.10
C VAL A 171 -3.27 1.07 19.54
N SER A 172 -2.27 0.88 20.41
CA SER A 172 -0.99 0.28 20.03
C SER A 172 -1.16 -1.18 19.64
N LYS A 173 -0.80 -1.50 18.40
CA LYS A 173 -0.95 -2.84 17.78
C LYS A 173 0.31 -3.19 17.00
N SER A 174 0.73 -4.44 17.07
CA SER A 174 1.76 -4.99 16.18
C SER A 174 1.24 -5.20 14.75
N LEU A 175 2.14 -5.47 13.80
CA LEU A 175 1.76 -5.76 12.41
C LEU A 175 0.93 -7.05 12.26
N SER A 176 1.12 -8.02 13.17
CA SER A 176 0.37 -9.28 13.21
C SER A 176 -1.03 -9.13 13.82
N GLU A 177 -1.27 -8.09 14.61
CA GLU A 177 -2.59 -7.78 15.14
C GLU A 177 -3.45 -7.17 14.02
N ARG A 178 -4.38 -7.99 13.53
CA ARG A 178 -5.25 -7.67 12.39
C ARG A 178 -6.63 -7.18 12.81
N TRP A 179 -6.98 -7.34 14.07
CA TRP A 179 -8.21 -6.87 14.66
C TRP A 179 -7.98 -5.56 15.41
N HIS A 180 -8.96 -4.66 15.38
CA HIS A 180 -8.96 -3.41 16.12
C HIS A 180 -10.06 -3.43 17.18
N SER A 181 -9.63 -3.43 18.43
CA SER A 181 -10.49 -3.30 19.62
C SER A 181 -10.17 -1.99 20.32
N CYS A 182 -11.09 -1.03 20.30
CA CYS A 182 -10.86 0.29 20.89
C CYS A 182 -11.34 0.36 22.35
N PRO A 183 -10.45 0.58 23.34
CA PRO A 183 -10.86 0.62 24.75
C PRO A 183 -11.62 1.90 25.13
N LYS A 184 -11.56 2.97 24.32
CA LYS A 184 -12.24 4.25 24.61
C LYS A 184 -13.70 4.26 24.13
N CYS A 185 -13.95 3.78 22.91
CA CYS A 185 -15.28 3.86 22.28
C CYS A 185 -15.92 2.50 21.97
N GLY A 186 -15.23 1.38 22.24
CA GLY A 186 -15.77 0.03 22.05
C GLY A 186 -15.85 -0.45 20.61
N GLN A 187 -15.25 0.26 19.65
CA GLN A 187 -15.20 -0.18 18.24
C GLN A 187 -14.43 -1.50 18.08
N GLU A 188 -15.01 -2.43 17.32
CA GLU A 188 -14.49 -3.77 17.05
C GLU A 188 -14.59 -4.07 15.54
N LEU A 189 -13.46 -4.06 14.83
CA LEU A 189 -13.41 -4.26 13.37
C LEU A 189 -12.03 -4.68 12.86
N ASP A 190 -11.92 -5.06 11.58
CA ASP A 190 -10.61 -5.28 10.95
C ASP A 190 -9.76 -3.99 10.97
N ARG A 191 -8.45 -4.15 11.20
CA ARG A 191 -7.50 -3.04 11.32
C ARG A 191 -7.39 -2.21 10.05
N ASP A 192 -7.34 -2.85 8.89
CA ASP A 192 -7.16 -2.14 7.62
C ASP A 192 -8.48 -1.44 7.24
N TYR A 193 -9.64 -2.03 7.59
CA TYR A 193 -10.93 -1.34 7.48
C TYR A 193 -11.02 -0.10 8.38
N ASN A 194 -10.59 -0.20 9.64
CA ASN A 194 -10.45 0.96 10.54
C ASN A 194 -9.51 2.02 9.94
N SER A 195 -8.42 1.59 9.32
CA SER A 195 -7.44 2.51 8.69
C SER A 195 -8.08 3.23 7.50
N ALA A 196 -8.81 2.53 6.64
CA ALA A 196 -9.53 3.11 5.50
C ALA A 196 -10.58 4.16 5.95
N LEU A 197 -11.36 3.86 6.99
CA LEU A 197 -12.31 4.80 7.60
C LEU A 197 -11.60 6.04 8.16
N LEU A 198 -10.48 5.85 8.87
CA LEU A 198 -9.70 6.95 9.43
C LEU A 198 -9.07 7.83 8.34
N ILE A 199 -8.54 7.22 7.27
CA ILE A 199 -7.99 7.92 6.10
C ILE A 199 -9.05 8.80 5.45
N GLN A 200 -10.28 8.27 5.25
CA GLN A 200 -11.39 9.05 4.72
C GLN A 200 -11.75 10.22 5.66
N LYS A 201 -11.81 9.97 6.97
CA LYS A 201 -12.14 11.00 7.97
C LYS A 201 -11.12 12.14 7.96
N ILE A 202 -9.83 11.84 8.04
CA ILE A 202 -8.75 12.85 8.01
C ILE A 202 -8.76 13.60 6.68
N GLY A 203 -8.93 12.87 5.58
CA GLY A 203 -8.99 13.47 4.26
C GLY A 203 -10.15 14.45 4.10
N LEU A 204 -11.32 14.15 4.65
CA LEU A 204 -12.45 15.07 4.62
C LEU A 204 -12.18 16.36 5.41
N LEU A 205 -11.58 16.25 6.60
CA LEU A 205 -11.19 17.43 7.40
C LEU A 205 -10.23 18.34 6.62
N SER A 206 -9.25 17.76 5.92
CA SER A 206 -8.29 18.53 5.10
C SER A 206 -8.97 19.31 3.96
N THR A 207 -10.08 18.79 3.41
CA THR A 207 -10.81 19.47 2.32
C THR A 207 -11.73 20.59 2.80
N GLN A 208 -12.06 20.64 4.08
CA GLN A 208 -12.98 21.62 4.66
C GLN A 208 -12.29 22.91 5.10
N GLY A 209 -11.01 23.09 4.76
CA GLY A 209 -10.23 24.29 5.10
C GLY A 209 -9.57 24.22 6.48
N GLU A 210 -9.72 23.10 7.18
CA GLU A 210 -8.91 22.79 8.35
C GLU A 210 -7.56 22.29 7.85
N ASP A 211 -6.45 22.84 8.35
CA ASP A 211 -5.08 22.46 7.98
C ASP A 211 -4.69 21.08 8.58
N ILE A 212 -5.64 20.14 8.57
CA ILE A 212 -5.60 18.82 9.19
C ILE A 212 -5.27 17.80 8.12
N THR A 213 -3.98 17.56 7.95
CA THR A 213 -3.45 16.57 6.99
C THR A 213 -2.96 15.29 7.66
N SER A 214 -2.94 15.26 8.99
CA SER A 214 -2.43 14.15 9.80
C SER A 214 -3.34 13.78 10.97
N VAL A 215 -3.20 12.55 11.45
CA VAL A 215 -3.85 12.05 12.68
C VAL A 215 -3.53 12.96 13.87
N LYS A 216 -2.28 13.44 13.97
CA LYS A 216 -1.82 14.28 15.09
C LYS A 216 -2.55 15.62 15.14
N THR A 217 -2.77 16.25 13.98
CA THR A 217 -3.56 17.49 13.87
C THR A 217 -5.03 17.23 14.16
N ALA A 218 -5.59 16.12 13.68
CA ALA A 218 -6.99 15.76 13.93
C ALA A 218 -7.26 15.55 15.44
N VAL A 219 -6.36 14.86 16.15
CA VAL A 219 -6.45 14.67 17.60
C VAL A 219 -6.42 16.02 18.33
N LYS A 220 -5.53 16.94 17.93
CA LYS A 220 -5.45 18.27 18.54
C LYS A 220 -6.73 19.08 18.34
N ALA A 221 -7.30 19.06 17.14
CA ALA A 221 -8.54 19.75 16.83
C ALA A 221 -9.71 19.19 17.66
N SER A 222 -9.85 17.87 17.72
CA SER A 222 -10.89 17.20 18.52
C SER A 222 -10.79 17.51 20.01
N LEU A 223 -9.58 17.59 20.57
CA LEU A 223 -9.37 17.99 21.97
C LEU A 223 -9.72 19.47 22.21
N ALA A 224 -9.47 20.34 21.24
CA ALA A 224 -9.84 21.75 21.34
C ALA A 224 -11.37 21.92 21.34
N GLU A 225 -12.09 21.18 20.48
CA GLU A 225 -13.56 21.16 20.47
C GLU A 225 -14.15 20.62 21.77
N GLU A 226 -13.63 19.50 22.30
CA GLU A 226 -14.06 18.96 23.59
C GLU A 226 -13.84 19.98 24.74
N SER A 227 -12.76 20.77 24.70
CA SER A 227 -12.48 21.80 25.71
C SER A 227 -13.37 23.04 25.61
N LEU A 228 -13.86 23.36 24.41
CA LEU A 228 -14.82 24.45 24.15
C LEU A 228 -16.27 24.02 24.42
N ALA A 229 -16.55 22.71 24.39
CA ALA A 229 -17.86 22.14 24.66
C ALA A 229 -18.12 21.83 26.15
N LEU A 230 -17.14 22.08 27.03
CA LEU A 230 -17.32 22.02 28.48
C LEU A 230 -17.93 23.35 28.99
N PRO A 231 -19.05 23.33 29.71
CA PRO A 231 -19.71 24.54 30.25
C PRO A 231 -18.89 25.23 31.36
#